data_AF-A0A811UH96-F1
#
_entry.id   AF-A0A811UH96-F1
#
_cell.length_a   1.000
_cell.length_b   1.000
_cell.length_c   1.000
_cell.angle_alpha   90.00
_cell.angle_beta   90.00
_cell.angle_gamma   90.00
#
_symmetry.space_group_name_H-M   'P 1'
#
loop_
_entity.id
_entity.type
_entity.pdbx_description
1 polymer ?
#
loop_
_entity_poly.entity_id
_entity_poly.type
_entity_poly.pdbx_seq_one_letter_code
_entity_poly.pdbx_strand_id
1 'polypeptide(L)'
;MQKSTHPIEFKLWLQEKLKELNTDSDIFGSYIMGILDTDETTDEKREGLNDILSEIITDDLDSVITLILEKWEEAHPKEEDKKLVHIDVNEQLAKLLEAQKCERL
;
A
#
# COMPACT_ATOMS: atom_id res chain seq x y z
N MET A 1 2.56 -16.95 -21.95
CA MET A 1 2.20 -17.09 -20.51
C MET A 1 3.41 -16.65 -19.71
N GLN A 2 3.18 -16.04 -18.54
CA GLN A 2 4.15 -15.38 -17.63
C GLN A 2 4.47 -13.92 -17.97
N LYS A 3 3.59 -13.00 -17.55
CA LYS A 3 4.00 -11.62 -17.26
C LYS A 3 4.48 -11.62 -15.82
N SER A 4 5.75 -11.91 -15.62
CA SER A 4 6.41 -11.59 -14.37
C SER A 4 6.38 -10.06 -14.29
N THR A 5 5.49 -9.50 -13.49
CA THR A 5 5.42 -8.04 -13.30
C THR A 5 6.77 -7.59 -12.77
N HIS A 6 7.55 -6.93 -13.63
CA HIS A 6 8.91 -6.53 -13.30
C HIS A 6 8.90 -5.12 -12.69
N PRO A 7 9.85 -4.79 -11.78
CA PRO A 7 10.04 -3.43 -11.26
C PRO A 7 10.18 -2.37 -12.38
N ILE A 8 10.55 -2.80 -13.59
CA ILE A 8 10.64 -1.97 -14.80
C ILE A 8 9.25 -1.52 -15.29
N GLU A 9 8.24 -2.39 -15.28
CA GLU A 9 6.87 -2.03 -15.70
C GLU A 9 6.24 -1.03 -14.73
N PHE A 10 6.46 -1.23 -13.43
CA PHE A 10 6.06 -0.26 -12.40
C PHE A 10 6.75 1.09 -12.60
N LYS A 11 8.06 1.10 -12.83
CA LYS A 11 8.81 2.33 -13.09
C LYS A 11 8.24 3.11 -14.27
N LEU A 12 7.97 2.42 -15.38
CA LEU A 12 7.38 3.05 -16.58
C LEU A 12 6.00 3.63 -16.29
N TRP A 13 5.14 2.88 -15.61
CA TRP A 13 3.82 3.36 -15.19
C TRP A 13 3.90 4.60 -14.29
N LEU A 14 4.79 4.57 -13.29
CA LEU A 14 5.00 5.70 -12.39
C LEU A 14 5.48 6.93 -13.15
N GLN A 15 6.40 6.76 -14.09
CA GLN A 15 6.89 7.86 -14.92
C GLN A 15 5.79 8.45 -15.80
N GLU A 16 4.92 7.63 -16.39
CA GLU A 16 3.76 8.15 -17.12
C GLU A 16 2.80 8.90 -16.20
N LYS A 17 2.53 8.35 -15.00
CA LYS A 17 1.63 8.99 -14.04
C LYS A 17 2.13 10.37 -13.59
N LEU A 18 3.43 10.49 -13.35
CA LEU A 18 4.07 11.76 -13.02
C LEU A 18 4.05 12.75 -14.20
N LYS A 19 4.17 12.26 -15.45
CA LYS A 19 4.00 13.13 -16.63
C LYS A 19 2.59 13.68 -16.75
N GLU A 20 1.56 12.88 -16.45
CA GLU A 20 0.17 13.35 -16.43
C GLU A 20 -0.03 14.49 -15.42
N LEU A 21 0.68 14.42 -14.29
CA LEU A 21 0.67 15.42 -13.23
C LEU A 21 1.54 16.66 -13.53
N ASN A 22 2.10 16.76 -14.75
CA ASN A 22 2.99 17.85 -15.18
C ASN A 22 4.27 17.98 -14.31
N THR A 23 4.80 16.85 -13.85
CA THR A 23 6.00 16.80 -12.99
C THR A 23 7.19 16.20 -13.72
N ASP A 24 8.38 16.43 -13.16
CA ASP A 24 9.60 15.79 -13.65
C ASP A 24 9.66 14.31 -13.22
N SER A 25 9.13 13.46 -14.10
CA SER A 25 9.05 12.01 -13.88
C SER A 25 10.40 11.32 -13.63
N ASP A 26 11.53 11.90 -14.04
CA ASP A 26 12.84 11.28 -13.86
C ASP A 26 13.38 11.50 -12.44
N ILE A 27 13.24 12.74 -11.96
CA ILE A 27 13.60 13.14 -10.60
C ILE A 27 12.65 12.47 -9.59
N PHE A 28 11.34 12.73 -9.70
CA PHE A 28 10.35 12.19 -8.77
C PHE A 28 10.25 10.67 -8.85
N GLY A 29 10.37 10.09 -10.05
CA GLY A 29 10.35 8.64 -10.22
C GLY A 29 11.49 7.95 -9.49
N SER A 30 12.70 8.51 -9.56
CA SER A 30 13.87 8.00 -8.83
C SER A 30 13.70 8.13 -7.31
N TYR A 31 13.16 9.24 -6.81
CA TYR A 31 12.90 9.45 -5.39
C TYR A 31 11.83 8.50 -4.83
N ILE A 32 10.67 8.42 -5.49
CA ILE A 32 9.55 7.54 -5.11
C ILE A 32 10.01 6.09 -5.08
N MET A 33 10.75 5.66 -6.10
CA MET A 33 11.24 4.30 -6.17
C MET A 33 12.27 4.01 -5.07
N GLY A 34 13.08 5.00 -4.68
CA GLY A 34 13.97 4.89 -3.52
C GLY A 34 13.21 4.72 -2.20
N ILE A 35 12.09 5.42 -2.00
CA ILE A 35 11.21 5.27 -0.82
C ILE A 35 10.54 3.89 -0.83
N LEU A 36 10.06 3.43 -1.98
CA LEU A 36 9.37 2.15 -2.08
C LEU A 36 10.32 0.94 -1.91
N ASP A 37 11.58 1.09 -2.32
CA ASP A 37 12.62 0.07 -2.22
C ASP A 37 13.19 -0.09 -0.79
N THR A 38 12.87 0.84 0.13
CA THR A 38 13.27 0.69 1.54
C THR A 38 12.57 -0.52 2.20
N ASP A 39 13.17 -1.04 3.27
CA ASP A 39 12.57 -2.10 4.08
C ASP A 39 11.59 -1.56 5.14
N GLU A 40 11.16 -0.31 4.99
CA GLU A 40 10.23 0.36 5.91
C GLU A 40 8.79 -0.17 5.76
N THR A 41 7.97 0.13 6.76
CA THR A 41 6.56 -0.24 6.75
C THR A 41 5.78 0.55 5.69
N THR A 42 4.62 0.02 5.27
CA THR A 42 3.73 0.71 4.31
C THR A 42 3.33 2.10 4.79
N ASP A 43 3.22 2.31 6.11
CA ASP A 43 2.89 3.59 6.73
C ASP A 43 4.01 4.62 6.56
N GLU A 44 5.25 4.25 6.85
CA GLU A 44 6.44 5.09 6.63
C GLU A 44 6.64 5.44 5.16
N LYS A 45 6.44 4.46 4.27
CA LYS A 45 6.46 4.70 2.82
C LYS A 45 5.38 5.69 2.40
N ARG A 46 4.17 5.55 2.94
CA ARG A 46 3.05 6.46 2.68
C ARG A 46 3.40 7.88 3.12
N GLU A 47 3.98 8.06 4.30
CA GLU A 47 4.43 9.37 4.80
C GLU A 47 5.47 10.00 3.86
N GLY A 48 6.50 9.23 3.47
CA GLY A 48 7.53 9.70 2.53
C GLY A 48 6.96 10.08 1.15
N LEU A 49 6.00 9.31 0.64
CA LEU A 49 5.29 9.65 -0.59
C LEU A 49 4.41 10.89 -0.43
N ASN A 50 3.74 11.06 0.72
CA ASN A 50 2.91 12.22 1.01
C ASN A 50 3.75 13.50 1.02
N ASP A 51 4.90 13.48 1.69
CA ASP A 51 5.78 14.66 1.81
C ASP A 51 6.16 15.20 0.41
N ILE A 52 6.61 14.32 -0.49
CA ILE A 52 7.02 14.73 -1.84
C ILE A 52 5.84 14.97 -2.81
N LEU A 53 4.78 14.16 -2.74
CA LEU A 53 3.66 14.28 -3.67
C LEU A 53 2.72 15.41 -3.27
N SER A 54 2.66 15.82 -2.00
CA SER A 54 1.84 16.94 -1.53
C SER A 54 2.28 18.28 -2.11
N GLU A 55 3.57 18.42 -2.45
CA GLU A 55 4.10 19.61 -3.12
C GLU A 55 3.62 19.72 -4.59
N ILE A 56 3.16 18.61 -5.17
CA ILE A 56 2.79 18.51 -6.58
C ILE A 56 1.28 18.39 -6.75
N ILE A 57 0.69 17.49 -5.96
CA ILE A 57 -0.70 17.05 -6.06
C ILE A 57 -1.48 17.74 -4.95
N THR A 58 -2.31 18.70 -5.34
CA THR A 58 -3.16 19.44 -4.40
C THR A 58 -4.49 18.74 -4.12
N ASP A 59 -4.98 17.92 -5.05
CA ASP A 59 -6.26 17.21 -4.98
C ASP A 59 -6.03 15.73 -5.33
N ASP A 60 -6.76 14.81 -4.70
CA ASP A 60 -6.58 13.36 -4.89
C ASP A 60 -5.20 12.78 -4.48
N LEU A 61 -4.41 13.50 -3.69
CA LEU A 61 -3.10 13.03 -3.19
C LEU A 61 -3.18 11.64 -2.54
N ASP A 62 -4.15 11.44 -1.64
CA ASP A 62 -4.34 10.18 -0.92
C ASP A 62 -4.67 9.01 -1.86
N SER A 63 -5.53 9.28 -2.85
CA SER A 63 -5.89 8.34 -3.91
C SER A 63 -4.66 7.93 -4.72
N VAL A 64 -3.78 8.89 -5.05
CA VAL A 64 -2.56 8.63 -5.82
C VAL A 64 -1.55 7.83 -5.01
N ILE A 65 -1.32 8.17 -3.74
CA ILE A 65 -0.41 7.41 -2.87
C ILE A 65 -0.88 5.97 -2.72
N THR A 66 -2.17 5.77 -2.44
CA THR A 66 -2.77 4.44 -2.32
C THR A 66 -2.56 3.62 -3.60
N LEU A 67 -2.84 4.22 -4.75
CA LEU A 67 -2.65 3.56 -6.05
C LEU A 67 -1.20 3.18 -6.33
N ILE A 68 -0.23 4.04 -5.95
CA ILE A 68 1.21 3.76 -6.09
C ILE A 68 1.60 2.56 -5.23
N LEU A 69 1.14 2.50 -3.97
CA LEU A 69 1.42 1.40 -3.06
C LEU A 69 0.81 0.09 -3.56
N GLU A 70 -0.46 0.09 -3.98
CA GLU A 70 -1.12 -1.08 -4.56
C GLU A 70 -0.35 -1.61 -5.79
N LYS A 71 0.02 -0.71 -6.71
CA LYS A 71 0.80 -1.06 -7.90
C LYS A 71 2.19 -1.60 -7.56
N TRP A 72 2.80 -1.08 -6.50
CA TRP A 72 4.09 -1.54 -6.01
C TRP A 72 3.99 -2.96 -5.43
N GLU A 73 2.97 -3.24 -4.62
CA GLU A 73 2.69 -4.57 -4.08
C GLU A 73 2.35 -5.59 -5.18
N GLU A 74 1.59 -5.19 -6.20
CA GLU A 74 1.32 -6.01 -7.38
C GLU A 74 2.61 -6.37 -8.15
N ALA A 75 3.59 -5.47 -8.17
CA ALA A 75 4.88 -5.67 -8.82
C ALA A 75 5.91 -6.41 -7.95
N HIS A 76 5.78 -6.29 -6.62
CA HIS A 76 6.61 -6.95 -5.63
C HIS A 76 5.72 -7.72 -4.66
N PRO A 77 5.28 -8.93 -5.03
CA PRO A 77 4.55 -9.80 -4.12
C PRO A 77 5.49 -10.21 -2.99
N LYS A 78 5.58 -9.38 -1.95
CA LYS A 78 6.11 -9.78 -0.64
C LYS A 78 5.05 -10.68 -0.01
N GLU A 79 5.46 -11.83 0.50
CA GLU A 79 4.57 -12.90 0.99
C GLU A 79 3.77 -12.53 2.28
N GLU A 80 3.78 -11.27 2.72
CA GLU A 80 3.10 -10.79 3.93
C GLU A 80 2.39 -9.44 3.65
N ASP A 81 1.13 -9.48 3.24
CA ASP A 81 0.01 -9.18 4.14
C ASP A 81 -1.31 -9.24 3.36
N LYS A 82 -2.13 -10.22 3.72
CA LYS A 82 -3.54 -10.26 3.36
C LYS A 82 -4.24 -9.13 4.12
N LYS A 83 -4.16 -7.88 3.66
CA LYS A 83 -5.06 -6.82 4.15
C LYS A 83 -6.43 -6.89 3.48
N LEU A 84 -7.00 -8.09 3.46
CA LEU A 84 -8.42 -8.33 3.37
C LEU A 84 -8.79 -9.23 4.56
N VAL A 85 -9.04 -8.62 5.72
CA VAL A 85 -10.16 -8.98 6.61
C VAL A 85 -10.47 -7.75 7.45
N HIS A 86 -11.26 -6.88 6.84
CA HIS A 86 -12.34 -6.21 7.55
C HIS A 86 -13.27 -7.37 8.02
N ILE A 87 -13.34 -7.66 9.33
CA ILE A 87 -14.48 -8.27 10.08
C ILE A 87 -13.97 -8.72 11.48
N ASP A 88 -14.30 -7.87 12.44
CA ASP A 88 -14.97 -8.17 13.72
C ASP A 88 -14.29 -9.11 14.75
N VAL A 89 -13.50 -8.49 15.62
CA VAL A 89 -13.00 -9.05 16.89
C VAL A 89 -14.14 -9.30 17.92
N ASN A 90 -15.41 -8.99 17.61
CA ASN A 90 -16.50 -8.98 18.59
C ASN A 90 -17.35 -10.27 18.62
N GLU A 91 -17.34 -11.13 17.59
CA GLU A 91 -18.13 -12.38 17.61
C GLU A 91 -17.47 -13.56 18.36
N GLN A 92 -16.14 -13.62 18.45
CA GLN A 92 -15.46 -14.75 19.13
C GLN A 92 -15.50 -14.66 20.66
N LEU A 93 -15.68 -13.46 21.22
CA LEU A 93 -15.76 -13.28 22.68
C LEU A 93 -17.06 -13.84 23.26
N ALA A 94 -18.17 -13.79 22.50
CA ALA A 94 -19.47 -14.27 22.97
C ALA A 94 -19.52 -15.79 23.18
N LYS A 95 -18.78 -16.57 22.38
CA LYS A 95 -18.77 -18.05 22.49
C LYS A 95 -18.08 -18.57 23.76
N LEU A 96 -17.11 -17.85 24.31
CA LEU A 96 -16.38 -18.26 25.52
C LEU A 96 -17.19 -18.04 26.81
N LEU A 97 -18.09 -17.05 26.83
CA LEU A 97 -18.93 -16.73 27.99
C LEU A 97 -20.08 -17.72 28.23
N GLU A 98 -20.55 -18.41 27.19
CA GLU A 98 -21.62 -19.41 27.32
C GLU A 98 -21.09 -20.75 27.84
N ALA A 99 -19.86 -21.14 27.48
CA ALA A 99 -19.26 -22.40 27.90
C ALA A 99 -18.91 -22.47 29.39
N GLN A 100 -18.65 -21.33 30.05
CA GLN A 100 -18.27 -21.32 31.47
C GLN A 100 -19.47 -21.40 32.44
N LYS A 101 -20.71 -21.29 31.94
CA LYS A 101 -21.90 -21.17 32.80
C LYS A 101 -22.62 -22.49 33.11
N CYS A 102 -22.21 -23.61 32.51
CA CYS A 102 -22.92 -24.90 32.64
C CYS A 102 -22.19 -25.99 33.45
N GLU A 103 -21.04 -25.74 34.08
CA GLU A 103 -20.31 -26.75 34.87
C GLU A 103 -20.48 -26.62 36.40
N ARG A 104 -21.46 -25.86 36.88
CA ARG A 104 -21.86 -25.86 38.31
C ARG A 104 -23.38 -25.80 38.47
N LEU A 105 -24.05 -26.91 38.18
CA LEU A 105 -25.31 -27.29 38.83
C LEU A 105 -25.16 -28.71 39.37
#